data_AF-A9WKH1-F1
#
_entry.id   AF-A9WKH1-F1
#
_cell.length_a   1.000
_cell.length_b   1.000
_cell.length_c   1.000
_cell.angle_alpha   90.00
_cell.angle_beta   90.00
_cell.angle_gamma   90.00
#
_symmetry.space_group_name_H-M   'P 1'
#
loop_
_entity.id
_entity.type
_entity.pdbx_description
1 polymer ?
#
loop_
_entity_poly.entity_id
_entity_poly.type
_entity_poly.pdbx_seq_one_letter_code
_entity_poly.pdbx_strand_id
1 'polypeptide(L)'
;MVERICPACRHGNPLENRYCGACGAALTEPDALAPREQAALAPRTFPLALTPAQVRQLGTALALGVATLAVEAGRAWLRRRMGSAPTAAPITTVTTPTITTPAVSAPISVTTTIISQRVVEIWERGELVRQVVERHVWRREE
;
A
#
# COMPACT_ATOMS: atom_id res chain seq x y z
N MET A 1 13.08 -24.05 -32.68
CA MET A 1 11.77 -24.62 -33.04
C MET A 1 11.07 -24.91 -31.72
N VAL A 2 9.89 -24.33 -31.48
CA VAL A 2 9.17 -24.55 -30.22
C VAL A 2 8.24 -25.74 -30.42
N GLU A 3 8.35 -26.74 -29.57
CA GLU A 3 7.57 -27.98 -29.63
C GLU A 3 6.77 -28.13 -28.33
N ARG A 4 5.61 -28.79 -28.42
CA ARG A 4 4.84 -29.22 -27.24
C ARG A 4 4.86 -30.73 -27.13
N ILE A 5 4.88 -31.21 -25.90
CA ILE A 5 4.95 -32.63 -25.59
C ILE A 5 3.54 -33.16 -25.38
N CYS A 6 3.18 -34.23 -26.09
CA CYS A 6 1.89 -34.89 -25.89
C CYS A 6 1.80 -35.50 -24.48
N PRO A 7 0.77 -35.20 -23.68
CA PRO A 7 0.64 -35.75 -22.32
C PRO A 7 0.39 -37.27 -22.31
N ALA A 8 -0.16 -37.83 -23.39
CA ALA A 8 -0.49 -39.25 -23.47
C ALA A 8 0.71 -40.13 -23.86
N CYS A 9 1.53 -39.70 -24.83
CA CYS A 9 2.61 -40.54 -25.40
C CYS A 9 3.99 -39.87 -25.38
N ARG A 10 4.11 -38.64 -24.86
CA ARG A 10 5.35 -37.85 -24.78
C ARG A 10 6.04 -37.54 -26.10
N HIS A 11 5.34 -37.71 -27.23
CA HIS A 11 5.86 -37.32 -28.53
C HIS A 11 5.94 -35.78 -28.66
N GLY A 12 7.04 -35.28 -29.24
CA GLY A 12 7.20 -33.88 -29.59
C GLY A 12 6.31 -33.54 -30.79
N ASN A 13 5.49 -32.51 -30.66
CA ASN A 13 4.58 -32.06 -31.71
C ASN A 13 4.79 -30.56 -31.98
N PRO A 14 4.61 -30.10 -33.22
CA PRO A 14 4.50 -28.68 -33.55
C PRO A 14 3.38 -28.03 -32.73
N LEU A 15 3.49 -26.72 -32.46
CA LEU A 15 2.46 -25.98 -31.71
C LEU A 15 1.14 -25.89 -32.49
N GLU A 16 1.20 -25.95 -33.82
CA GLU A 16 0.07 -25.75 -34.73
C GLU A 16 -0.88 -26.95 -34.80
N ASN A 17 -0.42 -28.16 -34.48
CA ASN A 17 -1.29 -29.34 -34.53
C ASN A 17 -2.49 -29.20 -33.55
N ARG A 18 -3.58 -29.92 -33.76
CA ARG A 18 -4.65 -30.01 -32.74
C ARG A 18 -4.67 -31.37 -32.06
N TYR A 19 -4.00 -32.33 -32.67
CA TYR A 19 -3.90 -33.72 -32.26
C TYR A 19 -2.43 -34.17 -32.34
N CYS A 20 -2.07 -35.17 -31.55
CA CYS A 20 -0.75 -35.77 -31.57
C CYS A 20 -0.53 -36.56 -32.87
N GLY A 21 0.57 -36.29 -33.57
CA GLY A 21 0.96 -37.01 -34.78
C GLY A 21 1.32 -38.48 -34.56
N ALA A 22 1.58 -38.89 -33.31
CA ALA A 22 1.93 -40.27 -32.97
C ALA A 22 0.76 -41.09 -32.41
N CYS A 23 -0.06 -40.52 -31.52
CA CYS A 23 -1.13 -41.27 -30.84
C CYS A 23 -2.55 -40.74 -31.10
N GLY A 24 -2.72 -39.65 -31.85
CA GLY A 24 -4.02 -39.06 -32.15
C GLY A 24 -4.70 -38.33 -30.98
N ALA A 25 -4.13 -38.35 -29.77
CA ALA A 25 -4.70 -37.65 -28.62
C ALA A 25 -4.81 -36.14 -28.88
N ALA A 26 -5.92 -35.54 -28.46
CA ALA A 26 -6.12 -34.10 -28.54
C ALA A 26 -5.05 -33.37 -27.71
N LEU A 27 -4.42 -32.37 -28.33
CA LEU A 27 -3.46 -31.47 -27.68
C LEU A 27 -4.18 -30.19 -27.18
N THR A 28 -5.48 -30.33 -26.88
CA THR A 28 -6.39 -29.30 -26.38
C THR A 28 -5.94 -28.85 -25.00
N GLU A 29 -5.12 -27.80 -24.99
CA GLU A 29 -5.17 -26.67 -24.08
C GLU A 29 -4.41 -25.54 -24.83
N PRO A 30 -5.09 -24.76 -25.68
CA PRO A 30 -4.49 -23.56 -26.26
C PRO A 30 -4.28 -22.44 -25.23
N ASP A 31 -4.55 -22.63 -23.93
CA ASP A 31 -4.68 -21.50 -23.01
C ASP A 31 -4.30 -21.75 -21.53
N ALA A 32 -3.27 -22.57 -21.28
CA ALA A 32 -2.62 -22.53 -19.96
C ALA A 32 -1.84 -21.22 -19.68
N LEU A 33 -1.82 -20.29 -20.64
CA LEU A 33 -1.14 -18.99 -20.54
C LEU A 33 -2.01 -17.79 -20.98
N ALA A 34 -3.32 -17.94 -21.25
CA ALA A 34 -4.18 -16.76 -21.33
C ALA A 34 -4.08 -16.01 -19.99
N PRO A 35 -3.85 -14.69 -19.98
CA PRO A 35 -4.11 -13.87 -18.82
C PRO A 35 -5.57 -14.10 -18.44
N ARG A 36 -5.76 -14.91 -17.39
CA ARG A 36 -7.06 -15.13 -16.80
C ARG A 36 -7.52 -13.76 -16.33
N GLU A 37 -8.46 -13.13 -17.04
CA GLU A 37 -9.02 -11.88 -16.59
C GLU A 37 -9.52 -12.09 -15.17
N GLN A 38 -8.98 -11.31 -14.24
CA GLN A 38 -9.36 -11.26 -12.84
C GLN A 38 -10.75 -10.60 -12.70
N ALA A 39 -11.69 -10.94 -13.57
CA ALA A 39 -13.05 -10.45 -13.56
C ALA A 39 -13.91 -11.30 -12.62
N ALA A 40 -13.50 -11.40 -11.35
CA ALA A 40 -14.37 -11.81 -10.25
C ALA A 40 -13.84 -11.36 -8.87
N LEU A 41 -13.24 -10.18 -8.81
CA LEU A 41 -13.11 -9.42 -7.56
C LEU A 41 -13.92 -8.14 -7.70
N ALA A 42 -15.21 -8.28 -8.00
CA ALA A 42 -16.14 -7.22 -7.64
C ALA A 42 -16.02 -7.04 -6.12
N PRO A 43 -15.73 -5.83 -5.61
CA PRO A 43 -15.75 -5.59 -4.19
C PRO A 43 -17.18 -5.86 -3.73
N ARG A 44 -17.38 -7.00 -3.06
CA ARG A 44 -18.58 -7.23 -2.28
C ARG A 44 -18.62 -6.08 -1.29
N THR A 45 -19.55 -5.15 -1.51
CA THR A 45 -19.98 -4.17 -0.52
C THR A 45 -20.62 -4.94 0.63
N PHE A 46 -19.78 -5.56 1.47
CA PHE A 46 -20.20 -6.05 2.76
C PHE A 46 -20.72 -4.85 3.53
N PRO A 47 -21.93 -4.89 4.12
CA PRO A 47 -22.27 -3.91 5.13
C PRO A 47 -21.19 -4.03 6.20
N LEU A 48 -20.55 -2.91 6.53
CA LEU A 48 -19.56 -2.79 7.59
C LEU A 48 -20.23 -3.13 8.93
N ALA A 49 -20.47 -4.41 9.19
CA ALA A 49 -20.84 -4.93 10.49
C ALA A 49 -19.58 -4.88 11.35
N LEU A 50 -19.29 -3.69 11.88
CA LEU A 50 -18.18 -3.46 12.79
C LEU A 50 -18.42 -4.30 14.04
N THR A 51 -17.41 -5.08 14.41
CA THR A 51 -17.44 -5.83 15.67
C THR A 51 -17.50 -4.84 16.86
N PRO A 52 -18.07 -5.22 18.01
CA PRO A 52 -18.14 -4.33 19.18
C PRO A 52 -16.76 -3.85 19.64
N ALA A 53 -15.69 -4.61 19.40
CA ALA A 53 -14.32 -4.20 19.66
C ALA A 53 -13.85 -3.06 18.71
N GLN A 54 -14.15 -3.17 17.42
CA GLN A 54 -13.83 -2.12 16.44
C GLN A 54 -14.62 -0.83 16.70
N VAL A 55 -15.89 -0.93 17.10
CA VAL A 55 -16.70 0.23 17.51
C VAL A 55 -16.07 0.95 18.71
N ARG A 56 -15.54 0.21 19.69
CA ARG A 56 -14.83 0.80 20.85
C ARG A 56 -13.57 1.54 20.41
N GLN A 57 -12.77 0.95 19.52
CA GLN A 57 -11.53 1.57 19.03
C GLN A 57 -11.78 2.83 18.18
N LEU A 58 -12.81 2.81 17.33
CA LEU A 58 -13.24 4.01 16.58
C LEU A 58 -13.79 5.09 17.52
N GLY A 59 -14.54 4.68 18.54
CA GLY A 59 -15.09 5.60 19.56
C GLY A 59 -13.99 6.30 20.37
N THR A 60 -12.94 5.59 20.77
CA THR A 60 -11.83 6.21 21.54
C THR A 60 -11.04 7.22 20.71
N ALA A 61 -10.75 6.92 19.44
CA ALA A 61 -10.07 7.86 18.56
C ALA A 61 -10.90 9.14 18.32
N LEU A 62 -12.21 8.97 18.09
CA LEU A 62 -13.12 10.09 17.90
C LEU A 62 -13.23 10.96 19.16
N ALA A 63 -13.30 10.35 20.34
CA ALA A 63 -13.34 11.06 21.62
C ALA A 63 -12.10 11.92 21.86
N LEU A 64 -10.90 11.41 21.54
CA LEU A 64 -9.66 12.18 21.64
C LEU A 64 -9.64 13.37 20.67
N GLY A 65 -10.09 13.17 19.42
CA GLY A 65 -10.23 14.25 18.45
C GLY A 65 -11.16 15.35 18.96
N VAL A 66 -12.34 15.00 19.47
CA VAL A 66 -13.31 15.96 20.03
C VAL A 66 -12.72 16.70 21.23
N ALA A 67 -11.99 16.03 22.11
CA ALA A 67 -11.36 16.65 23.27
C ALA A 67 -10.34 17.73 22.86
N THR A 68 -9.51 17.47 21.83
CA THR A 68 -8.56 18.47 21.33
C THR A 68 -9.25 19.72 20.78
N LEU A 69 -10.32 19.55 20.01
CA LEU A 69 -11.11 20.67 19.49
C LEU A 69 -11.78 21.47 20.60
N ALA A 70 -12.29 20.80 21.64
CA ALA A 70 -12.89 21.47 22.80
C ALA A 70 -11.87 22.33 23.57
N VAL A 71 -10.63 21.85 23.71
CA VAL A 71 -9.54 22.61 24.35
C VAL A 71 -9.18 23.86 23.54
N GLU A 72 -9.05 23.75 22.21
CA GLU A 72 -8.75 24.90 21.37
C GLU A 72 -9.88 25.94 21.35
N ALA A 73 -11.13 25.48 21.22
CA ALA A 73 -12.30 26.33 21.27
C ALA A 73 -12.43 27.03 22.63
N GLY A 74 -12.19 26.30 23.73
CA GLY A 74 -12.15 26.85 25.09
C GLY A 74 -11.06 27.90 25.24
N ARG A 75 -9.86 27.66 24.73
CA ARG A 75 -8.74 28.61 24.77
C ARG A 75 -9.01 29.85 23.91
N ALA A 76 -9.66 29.70 22.77
CA ALA A 76 -10.08 30.83 21.93
C ALA A 76 -11.18 31.68 22.61
N TRP A 77 -12.15 31.03 23.24
CA TRP A 77 -13.20 31.71 24.01
C TRP A 77 -12.63 32.43 25.24
N LEU A 78 -11.71 31.80 25.97
CA LEU A 78 -11.05 32.42 27.14
C LEU A 78 -10.28 33.67 26.74
N ARG A 79 -9.55 33.64 25.61
CA ARG A 79 -8.85 34.81 25.05
C ARG A 79 -9.81 35.95 24.70
N ARG A 80 -10.99 35.63 24.16
CA ARG A 80 -12.02 36.64 23.88
C ARG A 80 -12.60 37.23 25.16
N ARG A 81 -12.82 36.40 26.19
CA ARG A 81 -13.42 36.82 27.46
C ARG A 81 -12.50 37.67 28.32
N MET A 82 -11.19 37.42 28.28
CA MET A 82 -10.20 38.20 29.03
C MET A 82 -9.92 39.60 28.46
N GLY A 83 -10.65 40.00 27.41
CA GLY A 83 -10.47 41.30 26.76
C GLY A 83 -9.27 41.27 25.83
N SER A 84 -9.51 41.40 24.54
CA SER A 84 -8.49 41.75 23.57
C SER A 84 -7.77 43.03 24.02
N ALA A 85 -6.48 42.93 24.36
CA ALA A 85 -5.57 44.07 24.33
C ALA A 85 -5.02 44.22 22.89
N PRO A 86 -4.72 45.46 22.47
CA PRO A 86 -5.19 46.00 21.19
C PRO A 86 -4.32 45.60 20.00
N THR A 87 -4.94 45.76 18.82
CA THR A 87 -4.35 46.19 17.55
C THR A 87 -2.82 46.25 17.53
N ALA A 88 -2.23 45.34 16.76
CA ALA A 88 -0.83 45.39 16.36
C ALA A 88 -0.43 46.85 16.00
N ALA A 89 0.56 47.36 16.72
CA ALA A 89 1.20 48.63 16.43
C ALA A 89 1.68 48.67 14.97
N PRO A 90 1.75 49.86 14.34
CA PRO A 90 2.28 49.97 12.98
C PRO A 90 3.69 49.39 12.94
N ILE A 91 3.90 48.59 11.91
CA ILE A 91 5.10 47.86 11.58
C ILE A 91 6.22 48.89 11.40
N THR A 92 7.11 49.04 12.38
CA THR A 92 8.39 49.70 12.13
C THR A 92 9.17 48.75 11.23
N THR A 93 9.45 49.16 10.00
CA THR A 93 10.32 48.43 9.08
C THR A 93 11.71 48.34 9.68
N VAL A 94 11.97 47.24 10.39
CA VAL A 94 13.32 46.82 10.75
C VAL A 94 14.02 46.49 9.44
N THR A 95 15.04 47.28 9.11
CA THR A 95 15.98 46.98 8.03
C THR A 95 16.52 45.58 8.26
N THR A 96 16.19 44.66 7.35
CA THR A 96 16.72 43.31 7.33
C THR A 96 18.24 43.40 7.33
N PRO A 97 18.97 42.81 8.29
CA PRO A 97 20.37 42.53 8.03
C PRO A 97 20.37 41.59 6.82
N THR A 98 21.15 41.95 5.80
CA THR A 98 21.40 41.05 4.67
C THR A 98 21.95 39.76 5.26
N ILE A 99 21.11 38.73 5.31
CA ILE A 99 21.53 37.39 5.70
C ILE A 99 22.40 36.91 4.55
N THR A 100 23.71 37.06 4.69
CA THR A 100 24.66 36.31 3.88
C THR A 100 24.38 34.85 4.16
N THR A 101 23.71 34.20 3.20
CA THR A 101 23.45 32.77 3.23
C THR A 101 24.81 32.08 3.31
N PRO A 102 25.14 31.32 4.36
CA PRO A 102 26.26 30.42 4.26
C PRO A 102 25.86 29.39 3.19
N ALA A 103 26.57 29.40 2.07
CA ALA A 103 26.50 28.33 1.10
C ALA A 103 27.04 27.07 1.78
N VAL A 104 26.14 26.35 2.47
CA VAL A 104 26.42 25.00 2.95
C VAL A 104 26.40 24.10 1.72
N SER A 105 27.53 24.03 1.04
CA SER A 105 27.83 23.00 0.04
C SER A 105 28.15 21.68 0.75
N ALA A 106 27.20 21.16 1.53
CA ALA A 106 27.25 19.77 1.94
C ALA A 106 26.64 18.94 0.80
N PRO A 107 27.32 17.89 0.29
CA PRO A 107 26.70 17.00 -0.67
C PRO A 107 25.47 16.36 -0.02
N ILE A 108 24.32 16.46 -0.67
CA ILE A 108 23.09 15.80 -0.23
C ILE A 108 23.29 14.32 -0.48
N SER A 109 23.58 13.53 0.57
CA SER A 109 23.66 12.08 0.46
C SER A 109 22.23 11.50 0.37
N VAL A 110 21.87 10.93 -0.77
CA VAL A 110 20.54 10.35 -0.98
C VAL A 110 20.62 8.87 -0.62
N THR A 111 19.96 8.46 0.47
CA THR A 111 19.84 7.05 0.83
C THR A 111 18.51 6.50 0.31
N THR A 112 18.57 5.58 -0.66
CA THR A 112 17.39 4.86 -1.15
C THR A 112 17.24 3.54 -0.41
N THR A 113 16.08 3.33 0.22
CA THR A 113 15.74 2.05 0.88
C THR A 113 14.61 1.37 0.13
N ILE A 114 14.83 0.13 -0.30
CA ILE A 114 13.81 -0.72 -0.95
C ILE A 114 13.44 -1.82 0.03
N ILE A 115 12.14 -1.98 0.28
CA ILE A 115 11.60 -3.05 1.12
C ILE A 115 10.72 -3.94 0.24
N SER A 116 11.09 -5.22 0.10
CA SER A 116 10.23 -6.24 -0.52
C SER A 116 9.72 -7.17 0.56
N GLN A 117 8.42 -7.41 0.56
CA GLN A 117 7.77 -8.33 1.49
C GLN A 117 6.97 -9.35 0.69
N ARG A 118 7.19 -10.63 0.98
CA ARG A 118 6.40 -11.75 0.49
C ARG A 118 5.73 -12.44 1.66
N VAL A 119 4.41 -12.59 1.56
CA VAL A 119 3.61 -13.31 2.55
C VAL A 119 3.09 -14.59 1.88
N VAL A 120 3.38 -15.74 2.48
CA VAL A 120 2.91 -17.04 2.03
C VAL A 120 1.99 -17.59 3.12
N GLU A 121 0.74 -17.82 2.76
CA GLU A 121 -0.26 -18.42 3.64
C GLU A 121 -0.53 -19.87 3.23
N ILE A 122 -0.47 -20.77 4.20
CA ILE A 122 -0.71 -22.20 4.03
C ILE A 122 -2.02 -22.52 4.73
N TRP A 123 -2.98 -22.96 3.94
CA TRP A 123 -4.33 -23.27 4.37
C TRP A 123 -4.57 -24.78 4.25
N GLU A 124 -5.13 -25.40 5.29
CA GLU A 124 -5.61 -26.79 5.23
C GLU A 124 -7.05 -26.84 5.71
N ARG A 125 -7.93 -27.49 4.93
CA ARG A 125 -9.36 -27.66 5.27
C ARG A 125 -10.08 -26.33 5.61
N GLY A 126 -9.65 -25.22 5.01
CA GLY A 126 -10.24 -23.91 5.23
C GLY A 126 -9.74 -23.18 6.48
N GLU A 127 -8.83 -23.79 7.25
CA GLU A 127 -8.13 -23.13 8.36
C GLU A 127 -6.72 -22.71 7.95
N LEU A 128 -6.31 -21.51 8.35
CA LEU A 128 -4.96 -21.03 8.17
C LEU A 128 -4.04 -21.76 9.14
N VAL A 129 -3.22 -22.67 8.63
CA VAL A 129 -2.32 -23.49 9.45
C VAL A 129 -0.99 -22.79 9.67
N ARG A 130 -0.51 -22.01 8.68
CA ARG A 130 0.79 -21.36 8.76
C ARG A 130 0.87 -20.13 7.87
N GLN A 131 1.54 -19.10 8.37
CA GLN A 131 1.90 -17.91 7.59
C GLN A 131 3.41 -17.71 7.66
N VAL A 132 4.06 -17.57 6.51
CA VAL A 132 5.49 -17.30 6.40
C VAL A 132 5.66 -15.93 5.77
N VAL A 133 6.38 -15.04 6.48
CA VAL A 133 6.65 -13.68 6.02
C VAL A 133 8.14 -13.57 5.73
N GLU A 134 8.47 -13.43 4.45
CA GLU A 134 9.81 -13.16 3.97
C GLU A 134 9.94 -11.66 3.72
N ARG A 135 10.93 -11.02 4.35
CA ARG A 135 11.20 -9.58 4.19
C ARG A 135 12.64 -9.36 3.77
N HIS A 136 12.82 -8.67 2.65
CA HIS A 136 14.11 -8.23 2.16
C HIS A 136 14.20 -6.71 2.22
N VAL A 137 15.35 -6.21 2.67
CA VAL A 137 15.64 -4.79 2.79
C VAL A 137 16.94 -4.53 2.06
N TRP A 138 16.91 -3.67 1.05
CA TRP A 138 18.10 -3.20 0.36
C TRP A 138 18.28 -1.71 0.64
N ARG A 139 19.53 -1.33 0.90
CA ARG A 139 19.91 0.06 1.12
C ARG A 139 20.97 0.43 0.11
N ARG A 140 20.75 1.53 -0.62
CA ARG A 140 21.73 2.17 -1.50
C ARG A 140 22.04 3.54 -0.94
N GLU A 141 23.31 3.83 -0.72
CA GLU A 141 23.82 5.13 -0.34
C GLU A 141 24.49 5.74 -1.58
N GLU A 142 24.10 6.96 -1.96
CA GLU A 142 24.69 7.75 -3.05
C GLU A 142 25.48 8.95 -2.52
#